data_AF-A0A967KG04-F1
#
_entry.id   AF-A0A967KG04-F1
#
_cell.length_a   1.000
_cell.length_b   1.000
_cell.length_c   1.000
_cell.angle_alpha   90.00
_cell.angle_beta   90.00
_cell.angle_gamma   90.00
#
_symmetry.space_group_name_H-M   'P 1'
#
loop_
_entity.id
_entity.type
_entity.pdbx_description
1 polymer ?
#
loop_
_entity_poly.entity_id
_entity_poly.type
_entity_poly.pdbx_seq_one_letter_code
_entity_poly.pdbx_strand_id
1 'polypeptide(L)'
;MTEVDRRLILENNFLLAAIRDRRDSRRERNCRLPQAGSVADLAKGGLGVLLSVFLVPALAVAAEPASDDNLQQAGALLRAAATERCPAAFLDPQGVEDQTPGPLKGYLAAAVNDRGPADAWVRREVILEKAGSDLSISLSATRAGGALRRISLTALDEAGKRPLMTALADGTCLIHHGRALQYDAAGDASTLIHLAPDLAQVETTEPLNPPVPAGDDPGGVTVAHIDSGVNYLLPEITKRLARDQEGKALGQDFWDLDDRPFDGDTGRSPFFPIRHGTPVASLLVAEAPDIRLVPYRYPRPDMTRMGEIVSAAAAAGAGIVALPMGSRQPGDWESFAAAAKRYSNLLFIVSAGNDGRDIDADPLYPASLTLENMIVVTSSDAFGRLARGSNWGPLSVDLMVPAEQLEVIDYRGARGQASGSSYAVPRVAALAARLKAAHPDWQAAELKRAILARAVTPLQRGAARVAAGWIPNPADDD
;
A
#
# COMPACT_ATOMS: atom_id res chain seq x y z
N MET A 1 -20.89 28.82 -38.09
CA MET A 1 -22.34 28.71 -38.30
C MET A 1 -22.60 27.90 -39.55
N THR A 2 -23.03 26.65 -39.34
CA THR A 2 -24.08 25.85 -40.03
C THR A 2 -24.14 24.56 -39.20
N GLU A 3 -25.12 24.49 -38.29
CA GLU A 3 -26.35 23.67 -38.42
C GLU A 3 -26.05 22.18 -38.18
N VAL A 4 -26.47 21.51 -37.11
CA VAL A 4 -27.61 21.68 -36.16
C VAL A 4 -27.26 20.75 -34.98
N ASP A 5 -27.13 21.10 -33.69
CA ASP A 5 -27.71 22.13 -32.84
C ASP A 5 -29.24 22.15 -32.84
N ARG A 6 -29.83 21.03 -32.41
CA ARG A 6 -31.20 20.89 -31.87
C ARG A 6 -31.31 19.55 -31.12
N ARG A 7 -31.14 19.60 -29.80
CA ARG A 7 -31.87 18.85 -28.75
C ARG A 7 -31.02 18.68 -27.49
N LEU A 8 -30.65 19.81 -26.89
CA LEU A 8 -31.00 20.00 -25.48
C LEU A 8 -32.42 20.59 -25.44
N ILE A 9 -33.11 20.38 -24.31
CA ILE A 9 -34.49 20.80 -23.97
C ILE A 9 -35.54 19.73 -24.26
N LEU A 10 -35.74 18.87 -23.25
CA LEU A 10 -37.00 18.42 -22.66
C LEU A 10 -36.59 17.54 -21.45
N GLU A 11 -36.39 18.16 -20.29
CA GLU A 11 -37.33 18.10 -19.14
C GLU A 11 -37.29 16.72 -18.46
N ASN A 12 -36.56 16.52 -17.36
CA ASN A 12 -36.96 16.91 -16.00
C ASN A 12 -38.47 16.84 -15.76
N ASN A 13 -38.98 15.65 -15.40
CA ASN A 13 -39.99 15.42 -14.37
C ASN A 13 -40.45 13.94 -14.45
N PHE A 14 -40.25 13.19 -13.37
CA PHE A 14 -41.31 12.49 -12.63
C PHE A 14 -40.71 11.46 -11.67
N LEU A 15 -40.46 11.93 -10.45
CA LEU A 15 -40.51 11.12 -9.24
C LEU A 15 -42.01 10.87 -8.91
N LEU A 16 -42.30 9.71 -8.33
CA LEU A 16 -43.52 9.32 -7.58
C LEU A 16 -44.79 8.98 -8.38
N ALA A 17 -45.17 7.69 -8.34
CA ALA A 17 -46.45 7.17 -7.83
C ALA A 17 -46.98 5.97 -8.64
N ALA A 18 -46.90 4.76 -8.06
CA ALA A 18 -47.94 3.73 -8.20
C ALA A 18 -47.75 2.63 -7.14
N ILE A 19 -48.38 2.86 -5.99
CA ILE A 19 -48.79 1.83 -5.01
C ILE A 19 -50.14 1.28 -5.47
N ARG A 20 -50.36 -0.03 -5.21
CA ARG A 20 -51.60 -0.86 -5.30
C ARG A 20 -51.58 -1.86 -6.47
N ASP A 21 -52.01 -3.11 -6.34
CA ASP A 21 -52.50 -3.97 -5.25
C ASP A 21 -52.76 -5.32 -5.95
N ARG A 22 -52.35 -6.45 -5.37
CA ARG A 22 -53.17 -7.68 -5.30
C ARG A 22 -52.50 -8.77 -4.46
N ARG A 23 -52.90 -8.76 -3.19
CA ARG A 23 -53.38 -9.86 -2.33
C ARG A 23 -53.03 -11.34 -2.62
N ASP A 24 -52.70 -11.95 -1.48
CA ASP A 24 -53.10 -13.24 -0.93
C ASP A 24 -52.47 -14.54 -1.45
N SER A 25 -51.64 -15.14 -0.60
CA SER A 25 -52.07 -16.37 0.09
C SER A 25 -51.30 -16.61 1.39
N ARG A 26 -52.06 -16.77 2.47
CA ARG A 26 -51.66 -17.11 3.85
C ARG A 26 -50.96 -18.47 3.95
N ARG A 27 -50.01 -18.60 4.88
CA ARG A 27 -49.98 -19.73 5.84
C ARG A 27 -49.15 -19.37 7.08
N GLU A 28 -49.88 -19.17 8.17
CA GLU A 28 -49.38 -19.12 9.54
C GLU A 28 -48.73 -20.45 9.93
N ARG A 29 -47.67 -20.41 10.75
CA ARG A 29 -47.47 -21.33 11.88
C ARG A 29 -46.49 -20.73 12.88
N ASN A 30 -47.01 -20.54 14.10
CA ASN A 30 -46.35 -20.12 15.32
C ASN A 30 -45.17 -21.04 15.69
N CYS A 31 -44.12 -20.48 16.33
CA CYS A 31 -43.72 -20.90 17.68
C CYS A 31 -42.61 -20.02 18.31
N ARG A 32 -43.04 -19.30 19.35
CA ARG A 32 -42.39 -18.78 20.58
C ARG A 32 -40.87 -19.00 20.80
N LEU A 33 -40.22 -17.87 21.10
CA LEU A 33 -39.04 -17.73 21.98
C LEU A 33 -39.38 -18.03 23.45
N PRO A 34 -38.37 -18.35 24.27
CA PRO A 34 -38.19 -17.53 25.47
C PRO A 34 -36.72 -17.20 25.83
N GLN A 35 -36.59 -15.93 26.23
CA GLN A 35 -35.78 -15.26 27.26
C GLN A 35 -34.49 -15.83 27.89
N ALA A 36 -33.58 -14.87 28.04
CA ALA A 36 -32.43 -14.69 28.91
C ALA A 36 -32.44 -15.35 30.31
N GLY A 37 -31.23 -15.71 30.75
CA GLY A 37 -30.86 -15.97 32.15
C GLY A 37 -29.42 -15.52 32.40
N SER A 38 -29.26 -14.57 33.33
CA SER A 38 -28.00 -14.12 33.90
C SER A 38 -27.58 -15.06 35.04
N VAL A 39 -26.28 -15.28 35.27
CA VAL A 39 -25.75 -15.63 36.61
C VAL A 39 -24.33 -15.08 36.76
N ALA A 40 -24.12 -14.36 37.85
CA ALA A 40 -22.84 -13.87 38.37
C ALA A 40 -22.31 -14.82 39.47
N ASP A 41 -21.03 -14.59 39.80
CA ASP A 41 -20.31 -14.95 41.03
C ASP A 41 -19.77 -16.37 41.23
N LEU A 42 -18.44 -16.44 41.38
CA LEU A 42 -17.78 -17.07 42.53
C LEU A 42 -16.31 -16.65 42.65
N ALA A 43 -16.04 -15.81 43.63
CA ALA A 43 -14.70 -15.55 44.17
C ALA A 43 -14.38 -16.54 45.30
N LYS A 44 -13.09 -16.90 45.49
CA LYS A 44 -12.42 -17.05 46.80
C LYS A 44 -10.93 -17.45 46.72
N GLY A 45 -10.11 -16.69 47.48
CA GLY A 45 -8.81 -17.07 48.08
C GLY A 45 -7.57 -16.71 47.24
N GLY A 46 -6.58 -15.92 47.66
CA GLY A 46 -6.23 -15.35 48.97
C GLY A 46 -4.76 -15.65 49.28
N LEU A 47 -3.85 -14.67 49.21
CA LEU A 47 -2.72 -14.46 50.14
C LEU A 47 -1.92 -13.21 49.71
N GLY A 48 -1.70 -12.30 50.65
CA GLY A 48 -0.97 -11.05 50.44
C GLY A 48 0.55 -11.22 50.54
N VAL A 49 1.26 -10.47 49.69
CA VAL A 49 2.65 -10.04 49.91
C VAL A 49 2.69 -8.55 49.56
N LEU A 50 2.88 -7.72 50.58
CA LEU A 50 3.09 -6.27 50.43
C LEU A 50 4.52 -6.03 49.93
N LEU A 51 4.67 -5.79 48.63
CA LEU A 51 5.90 -5.24 48.04
C LEU A 51 5.65 -3.76 47.75
N SER A 52 6.18 -2.88 48.60
CA SER A 52 6.13 -1.43 48.43
C SER A 52 7.06 -1.01 47.29
N VAL A 53 6.57 -1.07 46.05
CA VAL A 53 7.24 -0.46 44.90
C VAL A 53 6.80 1.00 44.85
N PHE A 54 7.74 1.92 45.07
CA PHE A 54 7.55 3.33 44.77
C PHE A 54 7.33 3.47 43.26
N LEU A 55 6.07 3.58 42.83
CA LEU A 55 5.73 4.10 41.51
C LEU A 55 6.07 5.60 41.51
N VAL A 56 7.22 5.95 40.93
CA VAL A 56 7.38 7.29 40.35
C VAL A 56 6.48 7.30 39.12
N PRO A 57 5.46 8.19 39.02
CA PRO A 57 4.74 8.30 37.78
C PRO A 57 5.73 8.91 36.77
N ALA A 58 6.19 8.08 35.84
CA ALA A 58 6.66 8.60 34.57
C ALA A 58 5.44 9.25 33.93
N LEU A 59 5.33 10.57 34.07
CA LEU A 59 4.49 11.40 33.22
C LEU A 59 5.00 11.21 31.79
N ALA A 60 4.48 10.19 31.12
CA ALA A 60 4.45 10.17 29.68
C ALA A 60 3.60 11.38 29.28
N VAL A 61 4.28 12.43 28.84
CA VAL A 61 3.63 13.52 28.12
C VAL A 61 3.03 12.86 26.88
N ALA A 62 1.72 12.63 26.91
CA ALA A 62 0.98 12.27 25.72
C ALA A 62 1.22 13.39 24.71
N ALA A 63 1.73 13.05 23.53
CA ALA A 63 1.80 13.99 22.43
C ALA A 63 0.37 14.47 22.15
N GLU A 64 0.08 15.75 22.40
CA GLU A 64 -1.21 16.33 22.06
C GLU A 64 -1.45 16.13 20.55
N PRO A 65 -2.69 15.80 20.12
CA PRO A 65 -3.00 15.77 18.70
C PRO A 65 -2.64 17.13 18.12
N ALA A 66 -1.95 17.16 16.96
CA ALA A 66 -1.58 18.41 16.32
C ALA A 66 -2.83 19.31 16.22
N SER A 67 -2.88 20.35 17.07
CA SER A 67 -4.01 21.27 17.09
C SER A 67 -4.06 21.97 15.73
N ASP A 68 -5.25 22.38 15.29
CA ASP A 68 -5.40 23.15 14.04
C ASP A 68 -4.42 24.35 13.98
N ASP A 69 -4.04 24.88 15.14
CA ASP A 69 -3.04 25.94 15.31
C ASP A 69 -1.62 25.52 14.83
N ASN A 70 -1.17 24.30 15.14
CA ASN A 70 0.15 23.81 14.70
C ASN A 70 0.21 23.64 13.18
N LEU A 71 -0.87 23.14 12.57
CA LEU A 71 -0.96 23.02 11.11
C LEU A 71 -0.99 24.39 10.42
N GLN A 72 -1.71 25.36 10.99
CA GLN A 72 -1.72 26.74 10.48
C GLN A 72 -0.34 27.39 10.59
N GLN A 73 0.35 27.21 11.72
CA GLN A 73 1.71 27.72 11.93
C GLN A 73 2.70 27.06 10.97
N ALA A 74 2.63 25.73 10.80
CA ALA A 74 3.43 25.00 9.83
C ALA A 74 3.22 25.57 8.41
N GLY A 75 1.98 25.75 7.97
CA GLY A 75 1.67 26.34 6.67
C GLY A 75 2.26 27.75 6.50
N ALA A 76 2.16 28.60 7.52
CA ALA A 76 2.75 29.95 7.50
C ALA A 76 4.28 29.93 7.38
N LEU A 77 4.93 29.03 8.12
CA LEU A 77 6.38 28.83 8.07
C LEU A 77 6.85 28.33 6.69
N LEU A 78 6.14 27.34 6.12
CA LEU A 78 6.48 26.79 4.81
C LEU A 78 6.27 27.81 3.68
N ARG A 79 5.20 28.61 3.73
CA ARG A 79 5.00 29.72 2.78
C ARG A 79 6.12 30.75 2.87
N ALA A 80 6.43 31.21 4.08
CA ALA A 80 7.52 32.16 4.30
C ALA A 80 8.87 31.60 3.83
N ALA A 81 9.13 30.31 4.05
CA ALA A 81 10.36 29.67 3.58
C ALA A 81 10.43 29.58 2.06
N ALA A 82 9.32 29.31 1.38
CA ALA A 82 9.25 29.33 -0.07
C ALA A 82 9.50 30.74 -0.65
N THR A 83 8.97 31.79 -0.03
CA THR A 83 9.08 33.16 -0.56
C THR A 83 10.38 33.88 -0.17
N GLU A 84 10.84 33.70 1.07
CA GLU A 84 11.92 34.52 1.65
C GLU A 84 13.27 33.79 1.65
N ARG A 85 13.26 32.46 1.69
CA ARG A 85 14.49 31.66 1.88
C ARG A 85 14.79 30.72 0.74
N CYS A 86 13.84 30.27 -0.06
CA CYS A 86 14.07 29.22 -1.04
C CYS A 86 15.16 29.54 -2.10
N PRO A 87 15.20 30.69 -2.78
CA PRO A 87 16.33 30.97 -3.67
C PRO A 87 17.63 31.13 -2.87
N ALA A 88 17.62 31.91 -1.79
CA ALA A 88 18.81 32.31 -1.07
C ALA A 88 19.43 31.20 -0.21
N ALA A 89 18.66 30.47 0.60
CA ALA A 89 19.14 29.43 1.51
C ALA A 89 19.69 28.20 0.78
N PHE A 90 19.10 27.82 -0.37
CA PHE A 90 19.69 26.76 -1.19
C PHE A 90 20.97 27.23 -1.90
N LEU A 91 21.11 28.51 -2.20
CA LEU A 91 22.29 29.06 -2.88
C LEU A 91 23.43 29.43 -1.91
N ASP A 92 23.12 29.92 -0.72
CA ASP A 92 24.05 30.42 0.29
C ASP A 92 23.59 30.04 1.72
N PRO A 93 24.12 28.94 2.29
CA PRO A 93 23.80 28.50 3.65
C PRO A 93 24.46 29.36 4.74
N GLN A 94 25.46 30.19 4.42
CA GLN A 94 26.18 31.00 5.40
C GLN A 94 25.45 32.32 5.72
N GLY A 95 24.49 32.74 4.89
CA GLY A 95 23.67 33.95 5.07
C GLY A 95 22.39 33.78 5.91
N VAL A 96 22.26 32.68 6.67
CA VAL A 96 21.10 32.47 7.56
C VAL A 96 21.32 33.20 8.89
N GLU A 97 21.58 34.51 8.86
CA GLU A 97 21.56 35.36 10.05
C GLU A 97 20.14 35.87 10.35
N ASP A 98 19.94 36.25 11.62
CA ASP A 98 18.72 36.60 12.40
C ASP A 98 17.86 37.77 11.87
N GLN A 99 17.90 38.06 10.57
CA GLN A 99 17.19 39.18 9.95
C GLN A 99 15.97 38.78 9.11
N THR A 100 15.55 37.51 9.11
CA THR A 100 14.30 37.13 8.43
C THR A 100 13.10 37.83 9.08
N PRO A 101 12.29 38.60 8.34
CA PRO A 101 11.04 39.11 8.86
C PRO A 101 9.98 38.00 8.98
N GLY A 102 8.82 38.34 9.52
CA GLY A 102 7.64 37.46 9.46
C GLY A 102 7.77 36.16 10.26
N PRO A 103 7.08 35.08 9.83
CA PRO A 103 7.00 33.82 10.56
C PRO A 103 8.36 33.14 10.83
N LEU A 104 9.36 33.38 9.96
CA LEU A 104 10.70 32.78 10.08
C LEU A 104 11.65 33.52 11.02
N LYS A 105 11.20 34.59 11.69
CA LYS A 105 12.04 35.33 12.61
C LYS A 105 12.55 34.44 13.76
N GLY A 106 13.88 34.37 13.91
CA GLY A 106 14.58 33.56 14.91
C GLY A 106 14.80 32.10 14.51
N TYR A 107 14.41 31.67 13.30
CA TYR A 107 14.82 30.38 12.75
C TYR A 107 16.20 30.51 12.11
N LEU A 108 17.13 29.66 12.56
CA LEU A 108 18.53 29.63 12.13
C LEU A 108 18.85 28.26 11.51
N ALA A 109 19.84 28.23 10.61
CA ALA A 109 20.30 26.97 10.02
C ALA A 109 21.05 26.13 11.06
N ALA A 110 20.45 25.02 11.47
CA ALA A 110 21.05 24.07 12.40
C ALA A 110 21.94 23.05 11.68
N ALA A 111 21.58 22.67 10.44
CA ALA A 111 22.35 21.72 9.63
C ALA A 111 22.18 21.95 8.14
N VAL A 112 23.21 21.59 7.37
CA VAL A 112 23.20 21.58 5.91
C VAL A 112 23.81 20.28 5.42
N ASN A 113 23.03 19.50 4.67
CA ASN A 113 23.43 18.20 4.16
C ASN A 113 23.44 18.23 2.63
N ASP A 114 24.63 18.19 2.05
CA ASP A 114 24.82 18.12 0.60
C ASP A 114 25.09 16.69 0.13
N ARG A 115 24.52 16.32 -1.01
CA ARG A 115 24.86 15.11 -1.76
C ARG A 115 25.17 15.47 -3.20
N GLY A 116 26.29 14.97 -3.71
CA GLY A 116 26.75 15.22 -5.08
C GLY A 116 28.27 15.19 -5.16
N PRO A 117 28.83 15.52 -6.34
CA PRO A 117 30.25 15.81 -6.51
C PRO A 117 30.77 16.86 -5.50
N ALA A 118 32.07 16.80 -5.19
CA ALA A 118 32.69 17.65 -4.17
C ALA A 118 32.63 19.16 -4.47
N ASP A 119 32.45 19.53 -5.74
CA ASP A 119 32.41 20.90 -6.26
C ASP A 119 30.99 21.37 -6.65
N ALA A 120 29.99 20.49 -6.58
CA ALA A 120 28.60 20.83 -6.88
C ALA A 120 27.62 19.87 -6.20
N TRP A 121 26.69 20.41 -5.42
CA TRP A 121 25.62 19.59 -4.86
C TRP A 121 24.54 19.28 -5.91
N VAL A 122 24.06 18.03 -5.91
CA VAL A 122 22.91 17.57 -6.69
C VAL A 122 21.65 17.62 -5.83
N ARG A 123 21.77 17.30 -4.54
CA ARG A 123 20.71 17.48 -3.56
C ARG A 123 21.28 18.21 -2.34
N ARG A 124 20.55 19.20 -1.85
CA ARG A 124 20.85 19.94 -0.62
C ARG A 124 19.64 19.85 0.30
N GLU A 125 19.91 19.64 1.58
CA GLU A 125 18.92 19.77 2.64
C GLU A 125 19.43 20.78 3.66
N VAL A 126 18.58 21.72 4.07
CA VAL A 126 18.85 22.72 5.10
C VAL A 126 17.80 22.58 6.19
N ILE A 127 18.24 22.37 7.42
CA ILE A 127 17.36 22.27 8.59
C ILE A 127 17.38 23.61 9.33
N LEU A 128 16.20 24.19 9.50
CA LEU A 128 15.98 25.43 10.24
C LEU A 128 15.32 25.14 11.58
N GLU A 129 15.90 25.66 12.66
CA GLU A 129 15.42 25.51 14.02
C GLU A 129 15.37 26.86 14.73
N LYS A 130 14.47 26.99 15.70
CA LYS A 130 14.33 28.18 16.54
C LYS A 130 14.36 27.77 18.00
N ALA A 131 15.22 28.42 18.78
CA ALA A 131 15.29 28.17 20.22
C ALA A 131 13.92 28.43 20.88
N GLY A 132 13.42 27.43 21.61
CA GLY A 132 12.11 27.48 22.27
C GLY A 132 10.90 27.31 21.35
N SER A 133 11.10 26.94 20.08
CA SER A 133 10.01 26.49 19.20
C SER A 133 9.99 24.97 19.14
N ASP A 134 8.79 24.40 19.19
CA ASP A 134 8.59 22.96 19.00
C ASP A 134 8.63 22.55 17.52
N LEU A 135 8.62 23.53 16.60
CA LEU A 135 8.63 23.32 15.16
C LEU A 135 10.02 23.52 14.57
N SER A 136 10.42 22.62 13.69
CA SER A 136 11.57 22.79 12.79
C SER A 136 11.14 22.66 11.32
N ILE A 137 11.98 23.15 10.41
CA ILE A 137 11.70 23.14 8.97
C ILE A 137 12.87 22.49 8.25
N SER A 138 12.62 21.42 7.49
CA SER A 138 13.56 20.90 6.51
C SER A 138 13.25 21.45 5.12
N LEU A 139 14.25 22.04 4.49
CA LEU A 139 14.21 22.53 3.12
C LEU A 139 15.09 21.61 2.28
N SER A 140 14.50 20.84 1.36
CA SER A 140 15.25 19.96 0.47
C SER A 140 15.09 20.39 -0.98
N ALA A 141 16.21 20.59 -1.69
CA ALA A 141 16.22 20.93 -3.10
C ALA A 141 17.05 19.92 -3.91
N THR A 142 16.63 19.70 -5.15
CA THR A 142 17.39 18.92 -6.14
C THR A 142 17.72 19.77 -7.36
N ARG A 143 18.97 19.66 -7.84
CA ARG A 143 19.46 20.26 -9.07
C ARG A 143 19.62 19.22 -10.17
N ALA A 144 19.29 19.61 -11.39
CA ALA A 144 19.64 18.85 -12.59
C ALA A 144 20.12 19.82 -13.67
N GLY A 145 21.35 19.60 -14.16
CA GLY A 145 22.01 20.51 -15.09
C GLY A 145 22.28 21.89 -14.51
N GLY A 146 22.57 21.99 -13.20
CA GLY A 146 22.86 23.24 -12.50
C GLY A 146 21.64 24.06 -12.06
N ALA A 147 20.44 23.80 -12.59
CA ALA A 147 19.21 24.48 -12.23
C ALA A 147 18.46 23.75 -11.10
N LEU A 148 17.81 24.51 -10.20
CA LEU A 148 16.84 23.98 -9.25
C LEU A 148 15.66 23.36 -10.02
N ARG A 149 15.21 22.18 -9.59
CA ARG A 149 14.12 21.45 -10.26
C ARG A 149 12.97 21.14 -9.34
N ARG A 150 13.27 20.62 -8.16
CA ARG A 150 12.26 20.20 -7.18
C ARG A 150 12.69 20.65 -5.81
N ILE A 151 11.74 21.22 -5.10
CA ILE A 151 11.91 21.75 -3.76
C ILE A 151 10.81 21.15 -2.89
N SER A 152 11.20 20.60 -1.76
CA SER A 152 10.31 20.08 -0.73
C SER A 152 10.58 20.86 0.53
N LEU A 153 9.56 21.47 1.11
CA LEU A 153 9.66 22.15 2.39
C LEU A 153 8.81 21.33 3.37
N THR A 154 9.38 20.90 4.49
CA THR A 154 8.69 20.04 5.46
C THR A 154 8.79 20.67 6.83
N ALA A 155 7.64 20.88 7.47
CA ALA A 155 7.54 21.28 8.86
C ALA A 155 7.42 20.03 9.72
N LEU A 156 8.19 20.00 10.80
CA LEU A 156 8.22 18.92 11.77
C LEU A 156 7.95 19.49 13.17
N ASP A 157 7.26 18.75 14.02
CA ASP A 157 7.10 19.03 15.45
C ASP A 157 8.02 18.16 16.33
N GLU A 158 7.86 18.30 17.64
CA GLU A 158 8.62 17.58 18.68
C GLU A 158 10.14 17.73 18.52
N ALA A 159 10.59 18.97 18.27
CA ALA A 159 11.98 19.29 17.97
C ALA A 159 12.53 18.51 16.75
N GLY A 160 11.73 18.42 15.68
CA GLY A 160 12.18 17.92 14.39
C GLY A 160 12.04 16.42 14.16
N LYS A 161 11.17 15.75 14.92
CA LYS A 161 11.03 14.30 14.87
C LYS A 161 9.78 13.84 14.14
N ARG A 162 8.67 14.54 14.32
CA ARG A 162 7.37 14.11 13.81
C ARG A 162 6.94 15.03 12.66
N PRO A 163 6.59 14.48 11.49
CA PRO A 163 6.30 15.29 10.31
C PRO A 163 4.87 15.84 10.33
N LEU A 164 4.69 17.16 10.26
CA LEU A 164 3.36 17.77 10.28
C LEU A 164 2.83 18.10 8.88
N MET A 165 3.64 18.81 8.09
CA MET A 165 3.21 19.31 6.78
C MET A 165 4.38 19.32 5.81
N THR A 166 4.13 19.03 4.54
CA THR A 166 5.08 19.21 3.46
C THR A 166 4.46 20.03 2.33
N ALA A 167 5.27 20.87 1.70
CA ALA A 167 4.92 21.65 0.52
C ALA A 167 5.88 21.30 -0.61
N LEU A 168 5.33 21.08 -1.81
CA LEU A 168 6.11 20.82 -3.01
C LEU A 168 6.13 22.06 -3.90
N ALA A 169 7.33 22.55 -4.17
CA ALA A 169 7.60 23.70 -5.01
C ALA A 169 8.52 23.35 -6.19
N ASP A 170 8.41 24.12 -7.26
CA ASP A 170 9.29 23.98 -8.44
C ASP A 170 10.61 24.76 -8.29
N GLY A 171 11.42 24.77 -9.34
CA GLY A 171 12.70 25.49 -9.37
C GLY A 171 12.60 27.02 -9.25
N THR A 172 11.40 27.59 -9.35
CA THR A 172 11.10 29.01 -9.11
C THR A 172 10.58 29.27 -7.69
N CYS A 173 10.54 28.24 -6.84
CA CYS A 173 10.01 28.28 -5.49
C CYS A 173 8.50 28.54 -5.40
N LEU A 174 7.77 28.39 -6.51
CA LEU A 174 6.31 28.42 -6.49
C LEU A 174 5.79 27.08 -5.93
N ILE A 175 5.00 27.15 -4.86
CA ILE A 175 4.32 25.99 -4.28
C ILE A 175 3.17 25.57 -5.21
N HIS A 176 3.10 24.29 -5.52
CA HIS A 176 2.04 23.71 -6.35
C HIS A 176 0.98 22.96 -5.56
N HIS A 177 1.33 22.41 -4.40
CA HIS A 177 0.41 21.75 -3.48
C HIS A 177 1.13 21.46 -2.15
N GLY A 178 0.33 21.22 -1.11
CA GLY A 178 0.77 20.76 0.20
C GLY A 178 0.13 19.45 0.62
N ARG A 179 0.74 18.79 1.59
CA ARG A 179 0.14 17.68 2.33
C ARG A 179 0.40 17.85 3.81
N ALA A 180 -0.59 17.52 4.63
CA ALA A 180 -0.45 17.53 6.08
C ALA A 180 -0.89 16.19 6.67
N LEU A 181 -0.37 15.87 7.85
CA LEU A 181 -0.74 14.70 8.62
C LEU A 181 -1.53 15.13 9.84
N GLN A 182 -2.70 14.54 10.00
CA GLN A 182 -3.43 14.58 11.26
C GLN A 182 -3.13 13.31 12.03
N TYR A 183 -2.97 13.47 13.33
CA TYR A 183 -2.65 12.39 14.24
C TYR A 183 -3.78 12.15 15.22
N ASP A 184 -3.97 10.90 15.60
CA ASP A 184 -4.94 10.54 16.64
C ASP A 184 -4.38 10.73 18.06
N ALA A 185 -5.19 10.37 19.07
CA ALA A 185 -4.82 10.47 20.48
C ALA A 185 -3.72 9.49 20.92
N ALA A 186 -3.46 8.43 20.15
CA ALA A 186 -2.34 7.52 20.40
C ALA A 186 -1.02 8.06 19.81
N GLY A 187 -1.12 9.08 18.96
CA GLY A 187 0.02 9.70 18.30
C GLY A 187 0.26 9.16 16.89
N ASP A 188 -0.59 8.27 16.39
CA ASP A 188 -0.46 7.64 15.08
C ASP A 188 -1.05 8.51 13.97
N ALA A 189 -0.41 8.52 12.81
CA ALA A 189 -0.89 9.27 11.66
C ALA A 189 -2.20 8.65 11.17
N SER A 190 -3.31 9.37 11.33
CA SER A 190 -4.65 8.84 11.06
C SER A 190 -5.21 9.34 9.73
N THR A 191 -4.87 10.56 9.32
CA THR A 191 -5.40 11.19 8.10
C THR A 191 -4.31 11.95 7.35
N LEU A 192 -4.26 11.76 6.04
CA LEU A 192 -3.49 12.56 5.10
C LEU A 192 -4.39 13.63 4.48
N ILE A 193 -4.05 14.89 4.68
CA ILE A 193 -4.78 16.05 4.17
C ILE A 193 -4.04 16.58 2.95
N HIS A 194 -4.74 16.75 1.82
CA HIS A 194 -4.21 17.42 0.63
C HIS A 194 -4.63 18.88 0.65
N LEU A 195 -3.66 19.76 0.42
CA LEU A 195 -3.81 21.20 0.55
C LEU A 195 -3.51 21.87 -0.79
N ALA A 196 -4.25 22.94 -1.08
CA ALA A 196 -3.99 23.83 -2.19
C ALA A 196 -2.61 24.53 -2.04
N PRO A 197 -2.12 25.24 -3.08
CA PRO A 197 -0.86 25.98 -3.02
C PRO A 197 -0.70 26.95 -1.84
N ASP A 198 -1.81 27.45 -1.29
CA ASP A 198 -1.81 28.34 -0.14
C ASP A 198 -1.52 27.63 1.19
N LEU A 199 -1.41 26.29 1.21
CA LEU A 199 -1.20 25.46 2.39
C LEU A 199 -2.24 25.69 3.51
N ALA A 200 -3.44 26.15 3.15
CA ALA A 200 -4.52 26.45 4.08
C ALA A 200 -5.85 25.86 3.62
N GLN A 201 -6.17 25.98 2.32
CA GLN A 201 -7.36 25.38 1.76
C GLN A 201 -7.19 23.86 1.65
N VAL A 202 -8.03 23.11 2.36
CA VAL A 202 -8.15 21.66 2.22
C VAL A 202 -8.85 21.33 0.90
N GLU A 203 -8.19 20.54 0.05
CA GLU A 203 -8.76 20.03 -1.19
C GLU A 203 -9.45 18.69 -0.95
N THR A 204 -8.74 17.75 -0.30
CA THR A 204 -9.26 16.41 0.02
C THR A 204 -8.58 15.85 1.27
N THR A 205 -9.18 14.83 1.85
CA THR A 205 -8.63 14.08 2.99
C THR A 205 -8.69 12.59 2.72
N GLU A 206 -7.67 11.86 3.14
CA GLU A 206 -7.57 10.41 2.98
C GLU A 206 -7.30 9.76 4.35
N PRO A 207 -8.05 8.74 4.77
CA PRO A 207 -7.68 7.97 5.95
C PRO A 207 -6.40 7.17 5.68
N LEU A 208 -5.59 6.97 6.72
CA LEU A 208 -4.37 6.15 6.65
C LEU A 208 -4.54 4.76 7.24
N ASN A 209 -5.44 4.58 8.21
CA ASN A 209 -5.76 3.28 8.79
C ASN A 209 -7.25 3.20 9.23
N PRO A 210 -8.20 3.31 8.29
CA PRO A 210 -9.64 3.32 8.59
C PRO A 210 -10.11 1.98 9.18
N PRO A 211 -11.28 1.88 9.82
CA PRO A 211 -11.85 0.58 10.18
C PRO A 211 -12.28 -0.19 8.92
N VAL A 212 -12.15 -1.53 8.96
CA VAL A 212 -12.64 -2.40 7.88
C VAL A 212 -14.17 -2.36 7.85
N PRO A 213 -14.80 -2.10 6.67
CA PRO A 213 -16.26 -2.14 6.55
C PRO A 213 -16.83 -3.50 6.95
N ALA A 214 -18.04 -3.51 7.52
CA ALA A 214 -18.80 -4.74 7.72
C ALA A 214 -19.22 -5.35 6.37
N GLY A 215 -19.44 -6.66 6.33
CA GLY A 215 -19.91 -7.36 5.14
C GLY A 215 -19.99 -8.86 5.37
N ASP A 216 -20.48 -9.58 4.36
CA ASP A 216 -20.57 -11.04 4.37
C ASP A 216 -19.36 -11.67 3.68
N ASP A 217 -19.04 -12.91 4.02
CA ASP A 217 -18.02 -13.67 3.31
C ASP A 217 -18.52 -13.99 1.88
N PRO A 218 -17.73 -13.69 0.83
CA PRO A 218 -18.14 -13.96 -0.54
C PRO A 218 -18.02 -15.45 -0.95
N GLY A 219 -17.37 -16.27 -0.12
CA GLY A 219 -17.06 -17.67 -0.45
C GLY A 219 -16.06 -17.81 -1.60
N GLY A 220 -15.93 -19.04 -2.11
CA GLY A 220 -15.05 -19.37 -3.22
C GLY A 220 -13.61 -19.68 -2.80
N VAL A 221 -12.68 -19.61 -3.77
CA VAL A 221 -11.28 -19.98 -3.54
C VAL A 221 -10.57 -18.90 -2.73
N THR A 222 -9.96 -19.28 -1.61
CA THR A 222 -9.19 -18.35 -0.78
C THR A 222 -7.83 -18.06 -1.41
N VAL A 223 -7.59 -16.78 -1.70
CA VAL A 223 -6.32 -16.27 -2.20
C VAL A 223 -5.77 -15.23 -1.24
N ALA A 224 -4.57 -15.49 -0.71
CA ALA A 224 -3.84 -14.52 0.10
C ALA A 224 -3.07 -13.55 -0.80
N HIS A 225 -3.11 -12.27 -0.47
CA HIS A 225 -2.40 -11.22 -1.19
C HIS A 225 -1.50 -10.46 -0.23
N ILE A 226 -0.19 -10.67 -0.35
CA ILE A 226 0.82 -10.03 0.50
C ILE A 226 1.41 -8.86 -0.27
N ASP A 227 1.11 -7.63 0.14
CA ASP A 227 1.55 -6.39 -0.52
C ASP A 227 1.60 -5.24 0.50
N SER A 228 1.60 -3.99 0.04
CA SER A 228 1.51 -2.74 0.81
C SER A 228 0.16 -2.55 1.51
N GLY A 229 -0.74 -3.53 1.42
CA GLY A 229 -2.12 -3.52 1.88
C GLY A 229 -3.11 -3.39 0.72
N VAL A 230 -4.40 -3.27 1.02
CA VAL A 230 -5.44 -2.99 0.00
C VAL A 230 -6.37 -1.88 0.50
N ASN A 231 -6.79 -0.97 -0.39
CA ASN A 231 -7.88 -0.06 -0.07
C ASN A 231 -9.20 -0.85 -0.09
N TYR A 232 -9.50 -1.48 1.03
CA TYR A 232 -10.72 -2.23 1.27
C TYR A 232 -11.98 -1.35 1.43
N LEU A 233 -11.90 -0.04 1.19
CA LEU A 233 -13.08 0.83 1.10
C LEU A 233 -13.64 0.87 -0.33
N LEU A 234 -12.89 0.39 -1.32
CA LEU A 234 -13.36 0.28 -2.70
C LEU A 234 -14.39 -0.85 -2.82
N PRO A 235 -15.56 -0.63 -3.45
CA PRO A 235 -16.59 -1.66 -3.59
C PRO A 235 -16.10 -2.95 -4.26
N GLU A 236 -15.19 -2.82 -5.23
CA GLU A 236 -14.60 -3.93 -5.97
C GLU A 236 -13.78 -4.86 -5.07
N ILE A 237 -13.09 -4.29 -4.07
CA ILE A 237 -12.28 -5.04 -3.10
C ILE A 237 -13.16 -5.50 -1.93
N THR A 238 -13.99 -4.61 -1.38
CA THR A 238 -14.83 -4.87 -0.18
C THR A 238 -15.69 -6.12 -0.36
N LYS A 239 -16.32 -6.26 -1.53
CA LYS A 239 -17.19 -7.41 -1.86
C LYS A 239 -16.45 -8.74 -1.98
N ARG A 240 -15.11 -8.72 -1.98
CA ARG A 240 -14.25 -9.91 -2.11
C ARG A 240 -13.48 -10.23 -0.84
N LEU A 241 -13.58 -9.42 0.21
CA LEU A 241 -12.85 -9.70 1.45
C LEU A 241 -13.33 -11.00 2.10
N ALA A 242 -12.40 -11.90 2.34
CA ALA A 242 -12.60 -13.11 3.12
C ALA A 242 -12.93 -12.75 4.57
N ARG A 243 -13.96 -13.40 5.13
CA ARG A 243 -14.46 -13.19 6.49
C ARG A 243 -14.71 -14.50 7.24
N ASP A 244 -14.72 -14.43 8.56
CA ASP A 244 -15.18 -15.53 9.42
C ASP A 244 -16.71 -15.58 9.54
N GLN A 245 -17.22 -16.46 10.40
CA GLN A 245 -18.66 -16.66 10.59
C GLN A 245 -19.33 -15.47 11.29
N GLU A 246 -18.53 -14.67 12.00
CA GLU A 246 -18.92 -13.45 12.70
C GLU A 246 -18.86 -12.21 11.79
N GLY A 247 -18.41 -12.37 10.54
CA GLY A 247 -18.30 -11.28 9.56
C GLY A 247 -17.02 -10.43 9.70
N LYS A 248 -16.08 -10.84 10.56
CA LYS A 248 -14.78 -10.18 10.70
C LYS A 248 -13.87 -10.56 9.52
N ALA A 249 -13.21 -9.57 8.93
CA ALA A 249 -12.25 -9.80 7.86
C ALA A 249 -11.03 -10.60 8.36
N LEU A 250 -10.57 -11.55 7.55
CA LEU A 250 -9.45 -12.44 7.89
C LEU A 250 -8.06 -11.82 7.64
N GLY A 251 -8.01 -10.70 6.91
CA GLY A 251 -6.76 -10.01 6.59
C GLY A 251 -6.09 -9.40 7.83
N GLN A 252 -4.77 -9.22 7.77
CA GLN A 252 -3.98 -8.70 8.90
C GLN A 252 -2.87 -7.77 8.42
N ASP A 253 -2.63 -6.71 9.19
CA ASP A 253 -1.53 -5.79 8.98
C ASP A 253 -0.34 -6.19 9.85
N PHE A 254 0.76 -6.65 9.22
CA PHE A 254 1.97 -7.00 9.97
C PHE A 254 2.97 -5.84 10.11
N TRP A 255 2.67 -4.70 9.50
CA TRP A 255 3.38 -3.44 9.71
C TRP A 255 2.88 -2.78 11.01
N ASP A 256 1.58 -2.52 11.08
CA ASP A 256 0.94 -1.83 12.22
C ASP A 256 0.46 -2.80 13.33
N LEU A 257 0.54 -4.12 13.08
CA LEU A 257 0.18 -5.19 14.00
C LEU A 257 -1.29 -5.17 14.44
N ASP A 258 -2.18 -4.91 13.48
CA ASP A 258 -3.63 -4.92 13.66
C ASP A 258 -4.36 -5.74 12.57
N ASP A 259 -5.69 -5.69 12.55
CA ASP A 259 -6.54 -6.38 11.58
C ASP A 259 -6.97 -5.50 10.40
N ARG A 260 -6.22 -4.44 10.11
CA ARG A 260 -6.53 -3.44 9.08
C ARG A 260 -5.39 -3.34 8.06
N PRO A 261 -5.24 -4.34 7.16
CA PRO A 261 -4.21 -4.34 6.10
C PRO A 261 -4.52 -3.33 5.00
N PHE A 262 -4.62 -2.06 5.36
CA PHE A 262 -4.95 -0.96 4.48
C PHE A 262 -3.73 -0.60 3.64
N ASP A 263 -3.94 -0.20 2.39
CA ASP A 263 -2.84 0.10 1.46
C ASP A 263 -2.13 1.39 1.85
N GLY A 264 -1.23 1.31 2.84
CA GLY A 264 -0.83 2.41 3.72
C GLY A 264 0.67 2.61 3.89
N ASP A 265 1.49 2.00 3.04
CA ASP A 265 2.95 1.94 3.23
C ASP A 265 3.62 3.33 3.26
N THR A 266 3.94 3.80 4.47
CA THR A 266 4.61 5.07 4.75
C THR A 266 6.14 4.96 4.83
N GLY A 267 6.72 3.79 4.53
CA GLY A 267 8.14 3.49 4.77
C GLY A 267 9.14 4.41 4.06
N ARG A 268 8.74 4.98 2.92
CA ARG A 268 9.55 6.00 2.21
C ARG A 268 9.17 7.42 2.60
N SER A 269 7.89 7.67 2.82
CA SER A 269 7.37 8.98 3.20
C SER A 269 5.97 8.82 3.78
N PRO A 270 5.68 9.45 4.94
CA PRO A 270 4.33 9.45 5.49
C PRO A 270 3.38 10.35 4.68
N PHE A 271 3.90 11.34 3.93
CA PHE A 271 3.09 12.20 3.06
C PHE A 271 2.82 11.59 1.68
N PHE A 272 3.64 10.62 1.25
CA PHE A 272 3.52 9.97 -0.05
C PHE A 272 3.54 8.44 0.14
N PRO A 273 2.48 7.86 0.73
CA PRO A 273 2.44 6.42 0.93
C PRO A 273 2.52 5.69 -0.41
N ILE A 274 3.22 4.55 -0.41
CA ILE A 274 3.21 3.61 -1.53
C ILE A 274 1.84 2.91 -1.52
N ARG A 275 1.21 2.88 -2.69
CA ARG A 275 -0.14 2.33 -2.89
C ARG A 275 -0.12 1.22 -3.95
N HIS A 276 0.70 0.21 -3.73
CA HIS A 276 0.98 -0.81 -4.75
C HIS A 276 -0.02 -1.97 -4.69
N GLY A 277 -0.51 -2.32 -3.50
CA GLY A 277 -1.35 -3.51 -3.33
C GLY A 277 -2.77 -3.33 -3.86
N THR A 278 -3.37 -2.14 -3.77
CA THR A 278 -4.71 -1.89 -4.33
C THR A 278 -4.81 -2.17 -5.84
N PRO A 279 -3.96 -1.59 -6.70
CA PRO A 279 -4.04 -1.87 -8.14
C PRO A 279 -3.73 -3.34 -8.46
N VAL A 280 -2.80 -3.99 -7.75
CA VAL A 280 -2.53 -5.43 -7.94
C VAL A 280 -3.74 -6.30 -7.55
N ALA A 281 -4.34 -6.04 -6.39
CA ALA A 281 -5.53 -6.74 -5.92
C ALA A 281 -6.75 -6.50 -6.84
N SER A 282 -6.87 -5.29 -7.41
CA SER A 282 -7.94 -4.97 -8.36
C SER A 282 -7.88 -5.85 -9.60
N LEU A 283 -6.67 -6.12 -10.12
CA LEU A 283 -6.45 -6.98 -11.26
C LEU A 283 -6.74 -8.45 -10.92
N LEU A 284 -6.29 -8.90 -9.73
CA LEU A 284 -6.58 -10.25 -9.24
C LEU A 284 -8.09 -10.51 -9.15
N VAL A 285 -8.85 -9.58 -8.55
CA VAL A 285 -10.31 -9.68 -8.42
C VAL A 285 -11.01 -9.59 -9.79
N ALA A 286 -10.45 -8.84 -10.74
CA ALA A 286 -11.01 -8.74 -12.09
C ALA A 286 -10.84 -10.06 -12.87
N GLU A 287 -9.68 -10.70 -12.79
CA GLU A 287 -9.40 -11.94 -13.53
C GLU A 287 -9.88 -13.21 -12.80
N ALA A 288 -10.14 -13.16 -11.50
CA ALA A 288 -10.76 -14.24 -10.74
C ALA A 288 -11.88 -13.69 -9.85
N PRO A 289 -13.07 -13.44 -10.42
CA PRO A 289 -14.17 -12.85 -9.66
C PRO A 289 -14.61 -13.76 -8.51
N ASP A 290 -14.55 -15.08 -8.62
CA ASP A 290 -15.12 -15.97 -7.59
C ASP A 290 -14.16 -16.29 -6.43
N ILE A 291 -13.16 -15.45 -6.19
CA ILE A 291 -12.27 -15.59 -5.03
C ILE A 291 -12.84 -14.91 -3.78
N ARG A 292 -12.39 -15.40 -2.63
CA ARG A 292 -12.33 -14.63 -1.39
C ARG A 292 -10.88 -14.22 -1.13
N LEU A 293 -10.65 -12.92 -1.04
CA LEU A 293 -9.36 -12.26 -0.91
C LEU A 293 -8.99 -12.11 0.57
N VAL A 294 -7.80 -12.58 0.96
CA VAL A 294 -7.21 -12.32 2.28
C VAL A 294 -6.02 -11.37 2.11
N PRO A 295 -6.20 -10.06 2.35
CA PRO A 295 -5.09 -9.11 2.25
C PRO A 295 -4.17 -9.20 3.47
N TYR A 296 -2.87 -9.16 3.22
CA TYR A 296 -1.84 -9.02 4.25
C TYR A 296 -0.93 -7.86 3.89
N ARG A 297 -0.76 -6.91 4.80
CA ARG A 297 0.26 -5.87 4.64
C ARG A 297 1.60 -6.39 5.13
N TYR A 298 2.63 -6.24 4.29
CA TYR A 298 3.94 -6.81 4.54
C TYR A 298 4.60 -6.23 5.81
N PRO A 299 5.50 -6.98 6.47
CA PRO A 299 5.82 -6.76 7.86
C PRO A 299 7.00 -5.81 8.08
N ARG A 300 7.15 -4.74 7.28
CA ARG A 300 8.30 -3.85 7.50
C ARG A 300 8.10 -2.96 8.73
N PRO A 301 9.21 -2.55 9.37
CA PRO A 301 10.61 -2.82 9.00
C PRO A 301 11.11 -4.25 9.31
N ASP A 302 10.34 -5.04 10.05
CA ASP A 302 10.72 -6.38 10.54
C ASP A 302 10.30 -7.51 9.60
N MET A 303 11.08 -7.72 8.54
CA MET A 303 10.83 -8.78 7.55
C MET A 303 10.86 -10.21 8.14
N THR A 304 11.36 -10.40 9.36
CA THR A 304 11.39 -11.73 9.99
C THR A 304 9.99 -12.30 10.23
N ARG A 305 8.94 -11.47 10.28
CA ARG A 305 7.54 -11.92 10.42
C ARG A 305 6.93 -12.47 9.13
N MET A 306 7.64 -12.50 8.00
CA MET A 306 7.11 -13.09 6.77
C MET A 306 6.66 -14.56 6.96
N GLY A 307 7.32 -15.33 7.83
CA GLY A 307 6.88 -16.68 8.18
C GLY A 307 5.54 -16.73 8.95
N GLU A 308 5.22 -15.69 9.72
CA GLU A 308 3.93 -15.53 10.40
C GLU A 308 2.83 -15.24 9.39
N ILE A 309 3.08 -14.38 8.39
CA ILE A 309 2.12 -14.13 7.30
C ILE A 309 1.78 -15.42 6.56
N VAL A 310 2.79 -16.24 6.23
CA VAL A 310 2.55 -17.54 5.58
C VAL A 310 1.71 -18.47 6.46
N SER A 311 1.98 -18.50 7.78
CA SER A 311 1.19 -19.29 8.73
C SER A 311 -0.25 -18.79 8.84
N ALA A 312 -0.45 -17.47 8.85
CA ALA A 312 -1.77 -16.84 8.87
C ALA A 312 -2.55 -17.14 7.58
N ALA A 313 -1.90 -17.05 6.41
CA ALA A 313 -2.52 -17.40 5.14
C ALA A 313 -3.00 -18.87 5.11
N ALA A 314 -2.17 -19.79 5.62
CA ALA A 314 -2.56 -21.20 5.76
C ALA A 314 -3.75 -21.38 6.72
N ALA A 315 -3.74 -20.69 7.87
CA ALA A 315 -4.84 -20.72 8.84
C ALA A 315 -6.14 -20.12 8.29
N ALA A 316 -6.06 -19.11 7.41
CA ALA A 316 -7.19 -18.55 6.68
C ALA A 316 -7.72 -19.46 5.55
N GLY A 317 -7.08 -20.62 5.32
CA GLY A 317 -7.49 -21.58 4.30
C GLY A 317 -7.02 -21.22 2.89
N ALA A 318 -6.00 -20.37 2.74
CA ALA A 318 -5.46 -20.02 1.43
C ALA A 318 -4.83 -21.22 0.73
N GLY A 319 -5.20 -21.43 -0.54
CA GLY A 319 -4.52 -22.37 -1.43
C GLY A 319 -3.47 -21.69 -2.32
N ILE A 320 -3.61 -20.39 -2.52
CA ILE A 320 -2.75 -19.56 -3.37
C ILE A 320 -2.31 -18.32 -2.58
N VAL A 321 -1.04 -17.95 -2.72
CA VAL A 321 -0.45 -16.73 -2.15
C VAL A 321 0.18 -15.90 -3.27
N ALA A 322 -0.37 -14.72 -3.52
CA ALA A 322 0.20 -13.72 -4.42
C ALA A 322 1.22 -12.84 -3.67
N LEU A 323 2.47 -12.81 -4.15
CA LEU A 323 3.59 -12.10 -3.54
C LEU A 323 4.35 -11.26 -4.60
N PRO A 324 3.80 -10.12 -5.03
CA PRO A 324 4.35 -9.22 -6.05
C PRO A 324 5.46 -8.28 -5.52
N MET A 325 6.37 -8.83 -4.71
CA MET A 325 7.46 -8.08 -4.08
C MET A 325 8.75 -8.89 -4.01
N GLY A 326 9.85 -8.19 -3.74
CA GLY A 326 11.13 -8.81 -3.47
C GLY A 326 12.16 -7.81 -2.95
N SER A 327 13.27 -8.32 -2.43
CA SER A 327 14.42 -7.51 -2.03
C SER A 327 15.73 -8.22 -2.37
N ARG A 328 16.84 -7.47 -2.36
CA ARG A 328 18.19 -8.02 -2.56
C ARG A 328 18.80 -8.58 -1.27
N GLN A 329 18.06 -8.51 -0.16
CA GLN A 329 18.55 -8.92 1.15
C GLN A 329 18.03 -10.34 1.45
N PRO A 330 18.86 -11.39 1.33
CA PRO A 330 18.40 -12.77 1.55
C PRO A 330 17.84 -12.98 2.96
N GLY A 331 18.41 -12.31 3.97
CA GLY A 331 17.97 -12.38 5.36
C GLY A 331 16.51 -11.96 5.58
N ASP A 332 15.96 -11.07 4.73
CA ASP A 332 14.54 -10.69 4.79
C ASP A 332 13.59 -11.88 4.52
N TRP A 333 14.08 -12.97 3.92
CA TRP A 333 13.26 -14.05 3.35
C TRP A 333 13.51 -15.43 3.97
N GLU A 334 14.36 -15.52 4.99
CA GLU A 334 14.67 -16.80 5.65
C GLU A 334 13.44 -17.40 6.32
N SER A 335 12.66 -16.59 7.06
CA SER A 335 11.43 -17.04 7.71
C SER A 335 10.35 -17.40 6.70
N PHE A 336 10.24 -16.64 5.60
CA PHE A 336 9.39 -16.98 4.46
C PHE A 336 9.77 -18.36 3.90
N ALA A 337 11.05 -18.59 3.60
CA ALA A 337 11.52 -19.84 3.00
C ALA A 337 11.25 -21.05 3.92
N ALA A 338 11.46 -20.90 5.22
CA ALA A 338 11.16 -21.93 6.20
C ALA A 338 9.65 -22.25 6.26
N ALA A 339 8.80 -21.21 6.30
CA ALA A 339 7.36 -21.38 6.34
C ALA A 339 6.80 -21.94 5.03
N ALA A 340 7.27 -21.46 3.88
CA ALA A 340 6.83 -21.95 2.57
C ALA A 340 7.13 -23.45 2.37
N LYS A 341 8.26 -23.95 2.89
CA LYS A 341 8.57 -25.39 2.93
C LYS A 341 7.64 -26.17 3.85
N ARG A 342 7.28 -25.59 5.01
CA ARG A 342 6.38 -26.22 5.98
C ARG A 342 4.96 -26.35 5.44
N TYR A 343 4.48 -25.35 4.72
CA TYR A 343 3.13 -25.29 4.15
C TYR A 343 3.18 -25.62 2.65
N SER A 344 3.60 -26.84 2.32
CA SER A 344 3.78 -27.31 0.94
C SER A 344 2.49 -27.35 0.11
N ASN A 345 1.32 -27.24 0.74
CA ASN A 345 0.02 -27.16 0.09
C ASN A 345 -0.31 -25.76 -0.46
N LEU A 346 0.36 -24.71 0.00
CA LEU A 346 0.19 -23.34 -0.50
C LEU A 346 1.02 -23.16 -1.77
N LEU A 347 0.40 -22.66 -2.85
CA LEU A 347 1.12 -22.24 -4.04
C LEU A 347 1.49 -20.76 -3.96
N PHE A 348 2.79 -20.45 -3.99
CA PHE A 348 3.31 -19.08 -3.99
C PHE A 348 3.55 -18.59 -5.41
N ILE A 349 2.95 -17.47 -5.79
CA ILE A 349 3.21 -16.77 -7.07
C ILE A 349 4.03 -15.52 -6.77
N VAL A 350 5.27 -15.48 -7.26
CA VAL A 350 6.28 -14.48 -6.88
C VAL A 350 6.75 -13.69 -8.09
N SER A 351 6.89 -12.36 -7.95
CA SER A 351 7.42 -11.52 -9.03
C SER A 351 8.94 -11.64 -9.16
N ALA A 352 9.46 -11.69 -10.39
CA ALA A 352 10.90 -11.68 -10.67
C ALA A 352 11.58 -10.32 -10.42
N GLY A 353 10.81 -9.22 -10.33
CA GLY A 353 11.30 -7.85 -10.17
C GLY A 353 11.53 -7.12 -11.50
N ASN A 354 11.75 -5.80 -11.41
CA ASN A 354 11.73 -4.88 -12.56
C ASN A 354 12.99 -3.99 -12.66
N ASP A 355 14.18 -4.57 -12.42
CA ASP A 355 15.47 -3.86 -12.47
C ASP A 355 16.25 -4.09 -13.77
N GLY A 356 15.70 -4.85 -14.72
CA GLY A 356 16.32 -5.18 -16.00
C GLY A 356 17.58 -6.03 -15.85
N ARG A 357 17.57 -6.99 -14.91
CA ARG A 357 18.74 -7.83 -14.62
C ARG A 357 18.47 -9.33 -14.69
N ASP A 358 19.57 -10.07 -14.85
CA ASP A 358 19.61 -11.52 -14.73
C ASP A 358 19.70 -11.92 -13.25
N ILE A 359 18.64 -12.50 -12.69
CA ILE A 359 18.60 -12.91 -11.28
C ILE A 359 19.25 -14.28 -11.02
N ASP A 360 19.70 -14.99 -12.05
CA ASP A 360 20.60 -16.14 -11.86
C ASP A 360 22.03 -15.66 -11.54
N ALA A 361 22.40 -14.47 -12.02
CA ALA A 361 23.70 -13.84 -11.75
C ALA A 361 23.66 -12.83 -10.59
N ASP A 362 22.57 -12.06 -10.46
CA ASP A 362 22.37 -11.05 -9.41
C ASP A 362 21.02 -11.26 -8.70
N PRO A 363 20.98 -12.15 -7.67
CA PRO A 363 19.75 -12.65 -7.08
C PRO A 363 18.76 -11.59 -6.58
N LEU A 364 17.47 -11.96 -6.62
CA LEU A 364 16.39 -11.24 -5.95
C LEU A 364 15.60 -12.26 -5.12
N TYR A 365 15.31 -11.96 -3.86
CA TYR A 365 14.56 -12.85 -2.99
C TYR A 365 13.12 -12.34 -2.81
N PRO A 366 12.12 -13.24 -2.76
CA PRO A 366 12.25 -14.69 -2.73
C PRO A 366 12.36 -15.35 -4.12
N ALA A 367 12.36 -14.59 -5.22
CA ALA A 367 12.38 -15.10 -6.59
C ALA A 367 13.55 -16.09 -6.90
N SER A 368 14.71 -15.93 -6.27
CA SER A 368 15.87 -16.83 -6.43
C SER A 368 15.87 -18.00 -5.43
N LEU A 369 14.81 -18.21 -4.65
CA LEU A 369 14.68 -19.39 -3.78
C LEU A 369 14.27 -20.62 -4.60
N THR A 370 14.80 -21.78 -4.25
CA THR A 370 14.34 -23.07 -4.83
C THR A 370 13.28 -23.69 -3.92
N LEU A 371 12.00 -23.48 -4.25
CA LEU A 371 10.84 -24.01 -3.53
C LEU A 371 9.91 -24.77 -4.49
N GLU A 372 9.52 -25.99 -4.12
CA GLU A 372 8.70 -26.85 -4.99
C GLU A 372 7.32 -26.24 -5.26
N ASN A 373 6.76 -25.56 -4.27
CA ASN A 373 5.45 -24.92 -4.28
C ASN A 373 5.47 -23.42 -4.64
N MET A 374 6.48 -22.97 -5.38
CA MET A 374 6.60 -21.58 -5.84
C MET A 374 6.64 -21.51 -7.38
N ILE A 375 6.00 -20.49 -7.95
CA ILE A 375 6.15 -20.08 -9.36
C ILE A 375 6.65 -18.65 -9.38
N VAL A 376 7.78 -18.42 -10.03
CA VAL A 376 8.37 -17.11 -10.26
C VAL A 376 7.99 -16.62 -11.64
N VAL A 377 7.35 -15.45 -11.69
CA VAL A 377 6.77 -14.89 -12.91
C VAL A 377 7.40 -13.55 -13.27
N THR A 378 7.62 -13.33 -14.56
CA THR A 378 8.09 -12.05 -15.10
C THR A 378 7.12 -11.48 -16.14
N SER A 379 7.28 -10.20 -16.48
CA SER A 379 6.43 -9.54 -17.46
C SER A 379 6.96 -9.72 -18.88
N SER A 380 6.03 -9.89 -19.81
CA SER A 380 6.27 -9.85 -21.24
C SER A 380 5.32 -8.84 -21.90
N ASP A 381 5.60 -8.52 -23.15
CA ASP A 381 4.59 -7.93 -24.01
C ASP A 381 3.63 -8.99 -24.57
N ALA A 382 2.65 -8.55 -25.36
CA ALA A 382 1.65 -9.42 -25.99
C ALA A 382 2.23 -10.45 -27.00
N PHE A 383 3.52 -10.41 -27.30
CA PHE A 383 4.19 -11.30 -28.24
C PHE A 383 5.21 -12.23 -27.55
N GLY A 384 5.22 -12.29 -26.22
CA GLY A 384 6.15 -13.15 -25.48
C GLY A 384 7.60 -12.66 -25.57
N ARG A 385 7.82 -11.35 -25.72
CA ARG A 385 9.14 -10.74 -25.53
C ARG A 385 9.22 -10.22 -24.12
N LEU A 386 10.36 -10.41 -23.46
CA LEU A 386 10.60 -9.88 -22.11
C LEU A 386 10.32 -8.37 -22.09
N ALA A 387 9.47 -7.93 -21.16
CA ALA A 387 9.10 -6.53 -21.04
C ALA A 387 10.31 -5.68 -20.61
N ARG A 388 10.33 -4.42 -21.04
CA ARG A 388 11.44 -3.51 -20.73
C ARG A 388 11.58 -3.35 -19.22
N GLY A 389 12.78 -3.58 -18.72
CA GLY A 389 13.08 -3.48 -17.29
C GLY A 389 12.66 -4.71 -16.48
N SER A 390 12.00 -5.71 -17.06
CA SER A 390 11.72 -6.95 -16.33
C SER A 390 12.99 -7.77 -16.10
N ASN A 391 13.08 -8.39 -14.93
CA ASN A 391 14.16 -9.32 -14.62
C ASN A 391 13.92 -10.67 -15.31
N TRP A 392 15.01 -11.40 -15.56
CA TRP A 392 14.97 -12.73 -16.16
C TRP A 392 15.96 -13.67 -15.45
N GLY A 393 15.88 -14.96 -15.74
CA GLY A 393 16.75 -15.97 -15.17
C GLY A 393 16.26 -17.34 -15.62
N PRO A 394 16.92 -18.01 -16.58
CA PRO A 394 16.49 -19.30 -17.08
C PRO A 394 16.41 -20.41 -16.01
N LEU A 395 17.06 -20.21 -14.86
CA LEU A 395 16.99 -21.12 -13.71
C LEU A 395 16.04 -20.63 -12.61
N SER A 396 16.01 -19.33 -12.32
CA SER A 396 15.23 -18.76 -11.21
C SER A 396 13.83 -18.27 -11.60
N VAL A 397 13.55 -18.03 -12.89
CA VAL A 397 12.24 -17.53 -13.36
C VAL A 397 11.54 -18.62 -14.16
N ASP A 398 10.37 -19.05 -13.68
CA ASP A 398 9.64 -20.15 -14.28
C ASP A 398 9.00 -19.76 -15.62
N LEU A 399 8.25 -18.64 -15.65
CA LEU A 399 7.49 -18.25 -16.84
C LEU A 399 7.31 -16.74 -16.97
N MET A 400 6.91 -16.31 -18.17
CA MET A 400 6.47 -14.94 -18.43
C MET A 400 5.01 -14.91 -18.89
N VAL A 401 4.32 -13.80 -18.60
CA VAL A 401 2.95 -13.53 -19.09
C VAL A 401 2.83 -12.07 -19.52
N PRO A 402 1.87 -11.68 -20.39
CA PRO A 402 1.70 -10.28 -20.71
C PRO A 402 1.30 -9.50 -19.47
N ALA A 403 2.09 -8.51 -19.07
CA ALA A 403 1.80 -7.71 -17.90
C ALA A 403 2.23 -6.25 -18.07
N GLU A 404 2.02 -5.74 -19.28
CA GLU A 404 2.27 -4.34 -19.64
C GLU A 404 0.96 -3.66 -19.99
N GLN A 405 0.78 -2.42 -19.50
CA GLN A 405 -0.39 -1.58 -19.78
C GLN A 405 -1.74 -2.24 -19.43
N LEU A 406 -1.76 -3.04 -18.36
CA LEU A 406 -2.98 -3.70 -17.88
C LEU A 406 -3.89 -2.69 -17.21
N GLU A 407 -5.20 -2.78 -17.48
CA GLU A 407 -6.19 -1.97 -16.77
C GLU A 407 -6.26 -2.39 -15.29
N VAL A 408 -6.22 -1.39 -14.41
CA VAL A 408 -6.32 -1.54 -12.96
C VAL A 408 -7.22 -0.46 -12.37
N ILE A 409 -7.66 -0.68 -11.14
CA ILE A 409 -8.28 0.36 -10.32
C ILE A 409 -7.21 0.84 -9.33
N ASP A 410 -6.87 2.13 -9.37
CA ASP A 410 -5.91 2.72 -8.46
C ASP A 410 -6.47 2.83 -7.02
N TYR A 411 -5.62 3.23 -6.08
CA TYR A 411 -6.01 3.43 -4.68
C TYR A 411 -7.25 4.33 -4.48
N ARG A 412 -7.53 5.26 -5.39
CA ARG A 412 -8.65 6.21 -5.29
C ARG A 412 -9.93 5.68 -5.94
N GLY A 413 -9.91 4.48 -6.52
CA GLY A 413 -11.02 3.95 -7.29
C GLY A 413 -11.03 4.40 -8.77
N ALA A 414 -9.99 5.09 -9.23
CA ALA A 414 -9.90 5.54 -10.61
C ALA A 414 -9.30 4.46 -11.51
N ARG A 415 -9.79 4.36 -12.76
CA ARG A 415 -9.16 3.48 -13.75
C ARG A 415 -7.78 4.01 -14.10
N GLY A 416 -6.81 3.10 -14.15
CA GLY A 416 -5.45 3.38 -14.54
C GLY A 416 -4.88 2.24 -15.37
N GLN A 417 -3.60 2.38 -15.72
CA GLN A 417 -2.82 1.31 -16.34
C GLN A 417 -1.58 1.04 -15.51
N ALA A 418 -1.18 -0.23 -15.44
CA ALA A 418 0.02 -0.62 -14.75
C ALA A 418 0.81 -1.71 -15.51
N SER A 419 2.10 -1.79 -15.20
CA SER A 419 3.09 -2.61 -15.90
C SER A 419 4.06 -3.25 -14.92
N GLY A 420 4.61 -4.40 -15.31
CA GLY A 420 5.74 -5.06 -14.66
C GLY A 420 5.39 -6.42 -14.05
N SER A 421 6.44 -7.13 -13.60
CA SER A 421 6.31 -8.47 -13.01
C SER A 421 5.39 -8.54 -11.79
N SER A 422 5.25 -7.44 -11.04
CA SER A 422 4.26 -7.31 -9.96
C SER A 422 2.82 -7.51 -10.44
N TYR A 423 2.53 -7.16 -11.70
CA TYR A 423 1.21 -7.36 -12.32
C TYR A 423 1.13 -8.68 -13.11
N ALA A 424 2.23 -9.39 -13.35
CA ALA A 424 2.21 -10.77 -13.81
C ALA A 424 1.70 -11.72 -12.70
N VAL A 425 2.06 -11.43 -11.44
CA VAL A 425 1.65 -12.20 -10.26
C VAL A 425 0.12 -12.36 -10.12
N PRO A 426 -0.70 -11.29 -10.09
CA PRO A 426 -2.15 -11.42 -9.93
C PRO A 426 -2.79 -12.18 -11.10
N ARG A 427 -2.26 -12.10 -12.32
CA ARG A 427 -2.79 -12.86 -13.47
C ARG A 427 -2.59 -14.36 -13.31
N VAL A 428 -1.39 -14.77 -12.89
CA VAL A 428 -1.07 -16.18 -12.66
C VAL A 428 -1.74 -16.70 -11.38
N ALA A 429 -1.89 -15.86 -10.35
CA ALA A 429 -2.67 -16.20 -9.16
C ALA A 429 -4.17 -16.36 -9.49
N ALA A 430 -4.72 -15.53 -10.38
CA ALA A 430 -6.09 -15.65 -10.88
C ALA A 430 -6.29 -16.97 -11.65
N LEU A 431 -5.37 -17.29 -12.57
CA LEU A 431 -5.35 -18.59 -13.26
C LEU A 431 -5.32 -19.76 -12.27
N ALA A 432 -4.44 -19.70 -11.26
CA ALA A 432 -4.35 -20.72 -10.22
C ALA A 432 -5.66 -20.86 -9.43
N ALA A 433 -6.33 -19.74 -9.12
CA ALA A 433 -7.60 -19.74 -8.41
C ALA A 433 -8.73 -20.36 -9.25
N ARG A 434 -8.82 -20.05 -10.55
CA ARG A 434 -9.82 -20.66 -11.44
C ARG A 434 -9.58 -22.16 -11.61
N LEU A 435 -8.32 -22.59 -11.77
CA LEU A 435 -7.96 -24.01 -11.77
C LEU A 435 -8.34 -24.72 -10.46
N LYS A 436 -8.09 -24.09 -9.30
CA LYS A 436 -8.48 -24.61 -7.98
C LYS A 436 -9.99 -24.68 -7.79
N ALA A 437 -10.75 -23.76 -8.37
CA ALA A 437 -12.21 -23.81 -8.37
C ALA A 437 -12.74 -25.00 -9.19
N ALA A 438 -12.14 -25.26 -10.37
CA ALA A 438 -12.47 -26.41 -11.21
C ALA A 438 -12.00 -27.75 -10.61
N HIS A 439 -10.92 -27.73 -9.82
CA HIS A 439 -10.33 -28.90 -9.19
C HIS A 439 -10.08 -28.67 -7.69
N PRO A 440 -11.12 -28.72 -6.85
CA PRO A 440 -11.01 -28.38 -5.42
C PRO A 440 -10.04 -29.23 -4.61
N ASP A 441 -9.69 -30.43 -5.08
CA ASP A 441 -8.75 -31.36 -4.46
C ASP A 441 -7.27 -31.05 -4.78
N TRP A 442 -7.00 -30.31 -5.86
CA TRP A 442 -5.63 -30.01 -6.30
C TRP A 442 -4.87 -29.17 -5.27
N GLN A 443 -3.64 -29.58 -4.95
CA GLN A 443 -2.74 -28.83 -4.09
C GLN A 443 -1.73 -28.05 -4.94
N ALA A 444 -0.76 -27.39 -4.28
CA ALA A 444 0.24 -26.57 -4.97
C ALA A 444 0.97 -27.31 -6.10
N ALA A 445 1.29 -28.59 -5.93
CA ALA A 445 2.00 -29.39 -6.93
C ALA A 445 1.17 -29.60 -8.21
N GLU A 446 -0.10 -29.97 -8.07
CA GLU A 446 -1.02 -30.14 -9.21
C GLU A 446 -1.26 -28.80 -9.92
N LEU A 447 -1.52 -27.74 -9.15
CA LEU A 447 -1.73 -26.39 -9.69
C LEU A 447 -0.49 -25.90 -10.45
N LYS A 448 0.71 -26.04 -9.86
CA LYS A 448 1.95 -25.65 -10.51
C LYS A 448 2.17 -26.40 -11.81
N ARG A 449 1.99 -27.72 -11.81
CA ARG A 449 2.12 -28.54 -13.02
C ARG A 449 1.14 -28.10 -14.10
N ALA A 450 -0.13 -27.87 -13.74
CA ALA A 450 -1.15 -27.44 -14.69
C ALA A 450 -0.84 -26.05 -15.29
N ILE A 451 -0.38 -25.10 -14.48
CA ILE A 451 0.00 -23.75 -14.96
C ILE A 451 1.20 -23.83 -15.90
N LEU A 452 2.27 -24.54 -15.51
CA LEU A 452 3.48 -24.66 -16.32
C LEU A 452 3.22 -25.39 -17.65
N ALA A 453 2.28 -26.34 -17.67
CA ALA A 453 1.89 -27.04 -18.90
C ALA A 453 1.24 -26.12 -19.95
N ARG A 454 0.77 -24.93 -19.56
CA ARG A 454 0.21 -23.93 -20.48
C ARG A 454 1.27 -23.03 -21.12
N ALA A 455 2.52 -23.12 -20.67
CA ALA A 455 3.59 -22.33 -21.24
C ALA A 455 3.95 -22.83 -22.66
N VAL A 456 4.05 -21.89 -23.60
CA VAL A 456 4.51 -22.13 -24.97
C VAL A 456 5.87 -21.49 -25.20
N THR A 457 6.52 -21.89 -26.30
CA THR A 457 7.77 -21.25 -26.73
C THR A 457 7.51 -19.77 -27.05
N PRO A 458 8.24 -18.82 -26.43
CA PRO A 458 8.08 -17.40 -26.71
C PRO A 458 8.47 -17.08 -28.17
N LEU A 459 7.82 -16.09 -28.78
CA LEU A 459 8.15 -15.68 -30.17
C LEU A 459 9.52 -15.00 -30.27
N GLN A 460 10.08 -14.56 -29.14
CA GLN A 460 11.41 -14.00 -29.07
C GLN A 460 12.48 -15.03 -29.48
N ARG A 461 13.20 -14.75 -30.57
CA ARG A 461 14.36 -15.55 -30.98
C ARG A 461 15.56 -15.25 -30.07
N GLY A 462 16.29 -16.28 -29.65
CA GLY A 462 17.54 -16.15 -28.88
C GLY A 462 17.60 -17.12 -27.70
N ALA A 463 18.51 -16.83 -26.76
CA ALA A 463 18.60 -17.58 -25.51
C ALA A 463 17.30 -17.46 -24.71
N ALA A 464 16.91 -18.56 -24.06
CA ALA A 464 15.77 -18.57 -23.15
C ALA A 464 15.97 -17.50 -22.05
N ARG A 465 14.88 -16.85 -21.66
CA ARG A 465 14.86 -15.86 -20.57
C ARG A 465 14.28 -16.44 -19.27
N VAL A 466 13.52 -17.52 -19.39
CA VAL A 466 12.76 -18.18 -18.32
C VAL A 466 12.75 -19.68 -18.60
N ALA A 467 12.44 -20.50 -17.59
CA ALA A 467 12.56 -21.96 -17.64
C ALA A 467 11.52 -22.65 -18.53
N ALA A 468 10.22 -22.35 -18.33
CA ALA A 468 9.11 -23.03 -19.00
C ALA A 468 8.64 -22.33 -20.28
N GLY A 469 8.70 -21.00 -20.31
CA GLY A 469 8.32 -20.20 -21.48
C GLY A 469 7.28 -19.13 -21.15
N TRP A 470 6.32 -18.95 -22.04
CA TRP A 470 5.36 -17.85 -22.01
C TRP A 470 3.91 -18.34 -22.04
N ILE A 471 3.04 -17.76 -21.22
CA ILE A 471 1.58 -18.00 -21.33
C ILE A 471 0.97 -16.78 -22.03
N PRO A 472 0.46 -16.91 -23.28
CA PRO A 472 -0.05 -15.78 -24.05
C PRO A 472 -1.22 -15.07 -23.40
N ASN A 473 -2.13 -15.84 -22.79
CA ASN A 473 -3.24 -15.29 -22.05
C ASN A 473 -3.57 -16.11 -20.81
N PRO A 474 -3.09 -15.70 -19.63
CA PRO A 474 -3.46 -16.32 -18.35
C PRO A 474 -4.93 -16.17 -17.98
N ALA A 475 -5.70 -15.30 -18.64
CA ALA A 475 -7.12 -15.12 -18.37
C ALA A 475 -8.01 -16.14 -19.10
N ASP A 476 -7.46 -16.88 -20.06
CA ASP A 476 -8.20 -17.94 -20.76
C ASP A 476 -8.22 -19.22 -19.91
N ASP A 477 -9.34 -19.94 -19.89
CA ASP A 477 -9.47 -21.19 -19.15
C ASP A 477 -9.10 -22.42 -19.99
N ASP A 478 -9.06 -22.29 -21.31
CA ASP A 478 -8.86 -23.36 -22.29
C ASP A 478 -7.39 -23.71 -22.60
#